data_AF-A0A6L9W674-F1
#
_entry.id   AF-A0A6L9W674-F1
#
_cell.length_a   1.000
_cell.length_b   1.000
_cell.length_c   1.000
_cell.angle_alpha   90.00
_cell.angle_beta   90.00
_cell.angle_gamma   90.00
#
_symmetry.space_group_name_H-M   'P 1'
#
loop_
_entity.id
_entity.type
_entity.pdbx_description
1 polymer ?
#
loop_
_entity_poly.entity_id
_entity_poly.type
_entity_poly.pdbx_seq_one_letter_code
_entity_poly.pdbx_strand_id
1 'polypeptide(L)'
;MKRAGALVVAVTACLLGLPAVAVAGPASDLCTGPADPSLIPGDFVVEGCVEPGALTVRNSLAVPVTVRVSGDLGPAEDRRLGGGPAAAAVRLLPEEGRVLAPGDVVRWPRGAGAAELAVTPLQHPAAEPVLAALAGLRTGLAGTPGERDRTLAALSGDVAASLTAWAGCAEGRGVVERMACDLRTADAIGQLLAERLPQGVRSDAAAVTLEPVRWAEWVAAAEVARTTAGTGTTRLVQQAPPPPPAPEPAPVVPAPSPEPRPAPRPAPAPAPPQAPAPAPAPAPPPAVVPAPPPLPVPAPVVDPRAEFQRWLQELTARIELERERAREQDRDRDQDKDRDRGGRWGD
;
A
#
# COMPACT_ATOMS: atom_id res chain seq x y z
N MET A 1 -5.99 -11.15 43.60
CA MET A 1 -4.53 -10.85 43.56
C MET A 1 -4.14 -10.43 42.14
N LYS A 2 -3.83 -9.13 41.99
CA LYS A 2 -3.00 -8.44 40.98
C LYS A 2 -2.66 -9.15 39.65
N ARG A 3 -3.40 -8.82 38.58
CA ARG A 3 -2.88 -8.71 37.19
C ARG A 3 -3.68 -7.63 36.44
N ALA A 4 -3.39 -6.37 36.72
CA ALA A 4 -3.85 -5.22 35.95
C ALA A 4 -2.69 -4.23 35.93
N GLY A 5 -2.13 -3.98 34.75
CA GLY A 5 -1.06 -3.00 34.57
C GLY A 5 0.02 -3.48 33.61
N ALA A 6 -0.23 -3.35 32.30
CA ALA A 6 0.78 -3.16 31.26
C ALA A 6 0.09 -3.06 29.89
N LEU A 7 -0.64 -1.97 29.60
CA LEU A 7 -1.17 -1.73 28.25
C LEU A 7 -1.34 -0.24 27.93
N VAL A 8 -0.28 0.58 28.05
CA VAL A 8 -0.34 2.00 27.61
C VAL A 8 0.96 2.52 26.93
N VAL A 9 2.04 1.74 26.75
CA VAL A 9 3.34 2.34 26.33
C VAL A 9 3.66 2.25 24.82
N ALA A 10 2.84 1.63 23.97
CA ALA A 10 3.25 1.38 22.57
C ALA A 10 2.96 2.51 21.55
N VAL A 11 2.15 3.52 21.87
CA VAL A 11 1.69 4.49 20.84
C VAL A 11 2.62 5.72 20.69
N THR A 12 3.44 6.05 21.69
CA THR A 12 4.20 7.32 21.70
C THR A 12 5.55 7.26 20.96
N ALA A 13 6.02 6.09 20.52
CA ALA A 13 7.32 5.94 19.85
C ALA A 13 7.28 6.16 18.31
N CYS A 14 6.11 6.32 17.70
CA CYS A 14 5.99 6.45 16.23
C CYS A 14 6.19 7.88 15.68
N LEU A 15 6.29 8.91 16.51
CA LEU A 15 6.16 10.31 16.04
C LEU A 15 7.47 11.04 15.69
N LEU A 16 8.65 10.43 15.81
CA LEU A 16 9.92 11.15 15.60
C LEU A 16 10.88 10.54 14.56
N GLY A 17 10.51 9.44 13.90
CA GLY A 17 11.27 8.89 12.78
C GLY A 17 10.51 9.07 11.48
N LEU A 18 10.66 10.22 10.81
CA LEU A 18 10.25 10.29 9.41
C LEU A 18 11.05 9.21 8.67
N PRO A 19 10.41 8.26 7.97
CA PRO A 19 11.14 7.28 7.19
C PRO A 19 12.00 8.05 6.19
N ALA A 20 13.32 7.82 6.23
CA ALA A 20 14.20 8.40 5.22
C ALA A 20 13.67 7.95 3.86
N VAL A 21 13.37 8.91 2.97
CA VAL A 21 12.97 8.61 1.61
C VAL A 21 14.08 7.75 1.03
N ALA A 22 13.75 6.51 0.65
CA ALA A 22 14.72 5.59 0.12
C ALA A 22 15.18 6.12 -1.24
N VAL A 23 16.40 6.65 -1.28
CA VAL A 23 17.07 7.00 -2.53
C VAL A 23 17.86 5.77 -2.93
N ALA A 24 17.36 5.01 -3.90
CA ALA A 24 18.11 3.89 -4.43
C ALA A 24 19.09 4.40 -5.48
N GLY A 25 20.37 4.09 -5.28
CA GLY A 25 21.43 4.41 -6.22
C GLY A 25 21.67 3.28 -7.23
N PRO A 26 22.51 3.53 -8.26
CA PRO A 26 23.06 2.46 -9.08
C PRO A 26 23.78 1.42 -8.20
N ALA A 27 23.42 0.15 -8.35
CA ALA A 27 23.97 -0.95 -7.57
C ALA A 27 24.91 -1.80 -8.43
N SER A 28 26.20 -1.48 -8.39
CA SER A 28 27.22 -2.13 -9.22
C SER A 28 27.34 -3.64 -8.94
N ASP A 29 26.95 -4.09 -7.76
CA ASP A 29 26.94 -5.51 -7.39
C ASP A 29 25.83 -6.33 -8.10
N LEU A 30 24.84 -5.66 -8.69
CA LEU A 30 23.82 -6.29 -9.55
C LEU A 30 24.29 -6.48 -10.99
N CYS A 31 25.36 -5.81 -11.39
CA CYS A 31 25.89 -5.83 -12.74
C CYS A 31 26.80 -7.03 -12.96
N THR A 32 26.64 -7.72 -14.09
CA THR A 32 27.52 -8.81 -14.52
C THR A 32 28.60 -8.36 -15.52
N GLY A 33 28.45 -7.16 -16.07
CA GLY A 33 29.36 -6.55 -17.04
C GLY A 33 29.45 -5.03 -16.92
N PRO A 34 29.90 -4.33 -17.97
CA PRO A 34 30.01 -2.87 -17.95
C PRO A 34 28.62 -2.26 -17.83
N ALA A 35 28.42 -1.50 -16.76
CA ALA A 35 27.17 -0.82 -16.46
C ALA A 35 27.32 0.68 -16.66
N ASP A 36 26.23 1.30 -17.10
CA ASP A 36 26.14 2.75 -17.16
C ASP A 36 25.24 3.25 -16.01
N PRO A 37 25.82 3.66 -14.88
CA PRO A 37 25.05 4.14 -13.74
C PRO A 37 24.28 5.43 -14.04
N SER A 38 24.66 6.17 -15.09
CA SER A 38 23.98 7.43 -15.46
C SER A 38 22.60 7.22 -16.05
N LEU A 39 22.27 5.98 -16.45
CA LEU A 39 20.96 5.63 -17.00
C LEU A 39 19.88 5.49 -15.91
N ILE A 40 20.25 5.36 -14.64
CA ILE A 40 19.29 5.21 -13.54
C ILE A 40 19.00 6.60 -12.95
N PRO A 41 17.77 7.10 -13.04
CA PRO A 41 17.38 8.36 -12.41
C PRO A 41 17.67 8.34 -10.91
N GLY A 42 18.11 9.48 -10.35
CA GLY A 42 18.39 9.57 -8.91
C GLY A 42 17.15 9.46 -8.01
N ASP A 43 15.95 9.56 -8.59
CA ASP A 43 14.65 9.37 -7.93
C ASP A 43 14.07 7.95 -8.16
N PHE A 44 14.85 7.05 -8.74
CA PHE A 44 14.47 5.64 -8.89
C PHE A 44 14.44 4.97 -7.52
N VAL A 45 13.29 4.38 -7.17
CA VAL A 45 12.99 3.95 -5.78
C VAL A 45 13.55 2.58 -5.42
N VAL A 46 14.01 1.81 -6.41
CA VAL A 46 14.65 0.50 -6.22
C VAL A 46 16.04 0.52 -6.81
N GLU A 47 16.93 -0.30 -6.29
CA GLU A 47 18.29 -0.36 -6.80
C GLU A 47 18.28 -1.02 -8.18
N GLY A 48 19.08 -0.48 -9.09
CA GLY A 48 19.11 -0.96 -10.47
C GLY A 48 20.52 -1.13 -11.00
N CYS A 49 20.62 -1.93 -12.05
CA CYS A 49 21.75 -1.97 -12.95
C CYS A 49 21.25 -2.07 -14.40
N VAL A 50 21.77 -1.21 -15.27
CA VAL A 50 21.47 -1.21 -16.70
C VAL A 50 22.71 -1.66 -17.47
N GLU A 51 22.61 -2.82 -18.12
CA GLU A 51 23.63 -3.40 -18.98
C GLU A 51 23.18 -3.32 -20.46
N PRO A 52 24.10 -3.45 -21.43
CA PRO A 52 23.74 -3.45 -22.84
C PRO A 52 22.73 -4.54 -23.25
N GLY A 53 22.63 -5.64 -22.51
CA GLY A 53 21.74 -6.76 -22.84
C GLY A 53 20.62 -7.00 -21.84
N ALA A 54 20.56 -6.25 -20.73
CA ALA A 54 19.56 -6.49 -19.69
C ALA A 54 19.43 -5.33 -18.71
N LEU A 55 18.31 -5.30 -18.02
CA LEU A 55 18.04 -4.43 -16.89
C LEU A 55 17.80 -5.32 -15.67
N THR A 56 18.55 -5.10 -14.59
CA THR A 56 18.39 -5.83 -13.33
C THR A 56 17.94 -4.86 -12.25
N VAL A 57 16.88 -5.17 -11.50
CA VAL A 57 16.48 -4.39 -10.32
C VAL A 57 16.46 -5.24 -9.06
N ARG A 58 16.78 -4.61 -7.93
CA ARG A 58 16.67 -5.15 -6.58
C ARG A 58 15.72 -4.29 -5.76
N ASN A 59 14.66 -4.90 -5.21
CA ASN A 59 13.83 -4.21 -4.23
C ASN A 59 14.57 -4.14 -2.88
N SER A 60 15.26 -3.03 -2.60
CA SER A 60 15.93 -2.78 -1.32
C SER A 60 14.99 -2.17 -0.27
N LEU A 61 13.73 -1.88 -0.61
CA LEU A 61 12.75 -1.32 0.30
C LEU A 61 12.27 -2.39 1.29
N ALA A 62 11.82 -1.94 2.46
CA ALA A 62 11.17 -2.80 3.46
C ALA A 62 9.74 -3.21 3.07
N VAL A 63 9.24 -2.76 1.92
CA VAL A 63 7.87 -2.96 1.45
C VAL A 63 7.84 -3.50 0.03
N PRO A 64 6.81 -4.28 -0.35
CA PRO A 64 6.70 -4.77 -1.71
C PRO A 64 6.37 -3.64 -2.70
N VAL A 65 6.83 -3.80 -3.93
CA VAL A 65 6.54 -2.88 -5.06
C VAL A 65 6.06 -3.66 -6.28
N THR A 66 5.32 -2.98 -7.15
CA THR A 66 4.89 -3.53 -8.44
C THR A 66 5.77 -2.97 -9.54
N VAL A 67 6.29 -3.85 -10.40
CA VAL A 67 7.12 -3.50 -11.55
C VAL A 67 6.37 -3.80 -12.83
N ARG A 68 6.17 -2.76 -13.65
CA ARG A 68 5.56 -2.83 -14.98
C ARG A 68 6.65 -2.64 -16.03
N VAL A 69 6.64 -3.48 -17.05
CA VAL A 69 7.57 -3.38 -18.17
C VAL A 69 6.80 -3.20 -19.47
N SER A 70 7.36 -2.40 -20.38
CA SER A 70 6.84 -2.22 -21.73
C SER A 70 7.98 -1.97 -22.72
N GLY A 71 7.68 -2.09 -24.01
CA GLY A 71 8.68 -2.00 -25.07
C GLY A 71 9.46 -3.31 -25.25
N ASP A 72 10.73 -3.21 -25.64
CA ASP A 72 11.56 -4.35 -26.02
C ASP A 72 12.31 -4.97 -24.83
N LEU A 73 11.55 -5.35 -23.80
CA LEU A 73 12.03 -6.14 -22.67
C LEU A 73 11.52 -7.58 -22.79
N GLY A 74 12.44 -8.53 -22.65
CA GLY A 74 12.15 -9.95 -22.61
C GLY A 74 11.44 -10.38 -21.31
N PRO A 75 11.10 -11.67 -21.19
CA PRO A 75 10.48 -12.19 -19.98
C PRO A 75 11.41 -12.02 -18.77
N ALA A 76 10.80 -11.70 -17.63
CA ALA A 76 11.50 -11.51 -16.38
C ALA A 76 12.16 -12.81 -15.88
N GLU A 77 13.45 -12.76 -15.60
CA GLU A 77 14.29 -13.82 -15.05
C GLU A 77 14.53 -13.59 -13.56
N ASP A 78 14.17 -14.58 -12.74
CA ASP A 78 14.45 -14.55 -11.31
C ASP A 78 15.92 -14.86 -11.04
N ARG A 79 16.67 -13.85 -10.57
CA ARG A 79 18.08 -14.03 -10.19
C ARG A 79 18.20 -14.44 -8.73
N ARG A 80 17.44 -13.78 -7.86
CA ARG A 80 17.39 -14.08 -6.43
C ARG A 80 16.02 -13.70 -5.88
N LEU A 81 15.28 -14.69 -5.43
CA LEU A 81 14.05 -14.45 -4.67
C LEU A 81 14.40 -14.43 -3.19
N GLY A 82 14.17 -13.30 -2.54
CA GLY A 82 14.39 -13.12 -1.10
C GLY A 82 13.26 -13.67 -0.25
N GLY A 83 13.47 -13.73 1.06
CA GLY A 83 12.41 -13.90 2.03
C GLY A 83 11.84 -15.32 2.20
N GLY A 84 10.90 -15.44 3.14
CA GLY A 84 10.22 -16.69 3.50
C GLY A 84 8.86 -16.88 2.81
N PRO A 85 7.99 -17.75 3.33
CA PRO A 85 6.66 -18.04 2.76
C PRO A 85 5.76 -16.81 2.58
N ALA A 86 5.93 -15.77 3.41
CA ALA A 86 5.20 -14.51 3.26
C ALA A 86 5.56 -13.80 1.95
N ALA A 87 6.86 -13.67 1.64
CA ALA A 87 7.32 -13.08 0.39
C ALA A 87 6.85 -13.89 -0.83
N ALA A 88 6.82 -15.22 -0.72
CA ALA A 88 6.29 -16.08 -1.77
C ALA A 88 4.80 -15.80 -2.05
N ALA A 89 3.99 -15.64 -1.00
CA ALA A 89 2.58 -15.32 -1.15
C ALA A 89 2.33 -13.87 -1.62
N VAL A 90 3.16 -12.90 -1.22
CA VAL A 90 3.10 -11.52 -1.72
C VAL A 90 3.31 -11.45 -3.24
N ARG A 91 4.18 -12.30 -3.80
CA ARG A 91 4.38 -12.39 -5.27
C ARG A 91 3.17 -12.92 -6.03
N LEU A 92 2.22 -13.55 -5.33
CA LEU A 92 0.99 -14.09 -5.91
C LEU A 92 -0.18 -13.09 -5.83
N LEU A 93 0.05 -11.87 -5.33
CA LEU A 93 -0.97 -10.84 -5.30
C LEU A 93 -1.41 -10.47 -6.73
N PRO A 94 -2.73 -10.25 -6.94
CA PRO A 94 -3.27 -9.94 -8.25
C PRO A 94 -3.00 -8.48 -8.62
N GLU A 95 -1.82 -8.20 -9.18
CA GLU A 95 -1.40 -6.86 -9.55
C GLU A 95 -1.16 -6.75 -11.06
N GLU A 96 -1.37 -5.55 -11.63
CA GLU A 96 -0.97 -5.25 -13.01
C GLU A 96 0.56 -5.09 -13.10
N GLY A 97 1.28 -6.22 -13.08
CA GLY A 97 2.75 -6.24 -13.19
C GLY A 97 3.37 -7.36 -12.38
N ARG A 98 4.69 -7.28 -12.19
CA ARG A 98 5.44 -8.21 -11.35
C ARG A 98 5.63 -7.62 -9.96
N VAL A 99 5.12 -8.27 -8.93
CA VAL A 99 5.35 -7.87 -7.54
C VAL A 99 6.74 -8.32 -7.10
N LEU A 100 7.55 -7.40 -6.59
CA LEU A 100 8.85 -7.66 -5.98
C LEU A 100 8.74 -7.51 -4.46
N ALA A 101 8.97 -8.59 -3.73
CA ALA A 101 9.07 -8.55 -2.28
C ALA A 101 10.42 -7.93 -1.84
N PRO A 102 10.54 -7.49 -0.57
CA PRO A 102 11.82 -7.02 -0.04
C PRO A 102 12.98 -8.01 -0.27
N GLY A 103 14.04 -7.52 -0.88
CA GLY A 103 15.25 -8.27 -1.22
C GLY A 103 15.23 -9.02 -2.55
N ASP A 104 14.13 -8.97 -3.31
CA ASP A 104 14.04 -9.62 -4.62
C ASP A 104 14.95 -8.97 -5.65
N VAL A 105 15.58 -9.80 -6.48
CA VAL A 105 16.40 -9.41 -7.62
C VAL A 105 15.88 -10.08 -8.88
N VAL A 106 15.44 -9.26 -9.83
CA VAL A 106 14.88 -9.72 -11.11
C VAL A 106 15.60 -9.04 -12.26
N ARG A 107 15.85 -9.81 -13.32
CA ARG A 107 16.52 -9.35 -14.55
C ARG A 107 15.54 -9.44 -15.71
N TRP A 108 15.49 -8.41 -16.54
CA TRP A 108 14.78 -8.41 -17.81
C TRP A 108 15.81 -8.34 -18.94
N PRO A 109 15.90 -9.38 -19.80
CA PRO A 109 16.67 -9.28 -21.03
C PRO A 109 16.18 -8.10 -21.87
N ARG A 110 17.09 -7.43 -22.56
CA ARG A 110 16.78 -6.27 -23.38
C ARG A 110 16.97 -6.60 -24.86
N GLY A 111 15.99 -6.22 -25.68
CA GLY A 111 16.13 -6.26 -27.14
C GLY A 111 16.79 -5.00 -27.71
N ALA A 112 16.56 -4.74 -28.99
CA ALA A 112 17.15 -3.61 -29.73
C ALA A 112 16.28 -2.33 -29.67
N GLY A 113 15.01 -2.45 -29.31
CA GLY A 113 14.06 -1.35 -29.26
C GLY A 113 14.12 -0.54 -27.96
N ALA A 114 13.28 0.50 -27.91
CA ALA A 114 13.06 1.25 -26.68
C ALA A 114 12.35 0.37 -25.64
N ALA A 115 12.68 0.59 -24.38
CA ALA A 115 12.17 -0.16 -23.25
C ALA A 115 11.83 0.81 -22.12
N GLU A 116 10.77 0.50 -21.38
CA GLU A 116 10.38 1.25 -20.19
C GLU A 116 10.12 0.28 -19.04
N LEU A 117 10.73 0.55 -17.89
CA LEU A 117 10.43 -0.11 -16.64
C LEU A 117 9.89 0.92 -15.64
N ALA A 118 8.67 0.69 -15.17
CA ALA A 118 7.96 1.54 -14.24
C ALA A 118 7.82 0.81 -12.89
N VAL A 119 8.22 1.47 -11.80
CA VAL A 119 8.04 0.94 -10.44
C VAL A 119 6.98 1.77 -9.75
N THR A 120 5.99 1.09 -9.17
CA THR A 120 4.92 1.71 -8.39
C THR A 120 4.78 1.03 -7.04
N PRO A 121 4.22 1.73 -6.03
CA PRO A 121 3.69 1.06 -4.86
C PRO A 121 2.70 -0.03 -5.26
N LEU A 122 2.54 -1.03 -4.40
CA LEU A 122 1.49 -2.03 -4.53
C LEU A 122 0.12 -1.34 -4.61
N GLN A 123 -0.78 -1.77 -5.51
CA GLN A 123 -2.11 -1.16 -5.65
C GLN A 123 -2.91 -1.28 -4.36
N HIS A 124 -2.76 -2.40 -3.67
CA HIS A 124 -3.39 -2.66 -2.38
C HIS A 124 -2.33 -2.89 -1.28
N PRO A 125 -1.70 -1.83 -0.77
CA PRO A 125 -0.57 -1.92 0.18
C PRO A 125 -0.95 -2.61 1.51
N ALA A 126 -2.23 -2.64 1.88
CA ALA A 126 -2.71 -3.37 3.06
C ALA A 126 -2.74 -4.90 2.85
N ALA A 127 -2.50 -5.40 1.64
CA ALA A 127 -2.56 -6.83 1.36
C ALA A 127 -1.46 -7.61 2.08
N GLU A 128 -0.27 -7.05 2.27
CA GLU A 128 0.83 -7.70 3.00
C GLU A 128 0.49 -7.94 4.48
N PRO A 129 0.08 -6.94 5.27
CA PRO A 129 -0.24 -7.17 6.68
C PRO A 129 -1.51 -8.03 6.86
N VAL A 130 -2.47 -7.96 5.92
CA VAL A 130 -3.61 -8.88 5.89
C VAL A 130 -3.16 -10.31 5.61
N LEU A 131 -2.27 -10.52 4.64
CA LEU A 131 -1.71 -11.83 4.31
C LEU A 131 -0.94 -12.43 5.49
N ALA A 132 -0.13 -11.61 6.17
CA ALA A 132 0.57 -12.01 7.40
C ALA A 132 -0.42 -12.43 8.49
N ALA A 133 -1.51 -11.69 8.65
CA ALA A 133 -2.58 -12.01 9.60
C ALA A 133 -3.31 -13.32 9.28
N LEU A 134 -3.48 -13.64 7.99
CA LEU A 134 -4.16 -14.85 7.52
C LEU A 134 -3.23 -16.07 7.42
N ALA A 135 -1.92 -15.92 7.64
CA ALA A 135 -0.94 -16.99 7.44
C ALA A 135 -1.22 -18.24 8.29
N GLY A 136 -1.83 -18.08 9.47
CA GLY A 136 -2.24 -19.18 10.34
C GLY A 136 -3.32 -20.10 9.74
N LEU A 137 -4.10 -19.60 8.77
CA LEU A 137 -5.18 -20.36 8.12
C LEU A 137 -4.67 -21.32 7.04
N ARG A 138 -3.40 -21.21 6.64
CA ARG A 138 -2.81 -21.99 5.54
C ARG A 138 -3.00 -23.50 5.71
N THR A 139 -2.96 -24.01 6.94
CA THR A 139 -3.13 -25.45 7.22
C THR A 139 -4.58 -25.92 7.10
N GLY A 140 -5.55 -25.03 7.27
CA GLY A 140 -6.98 -25.34 7.16
C GLY A 140 -7.52 -25.28 5.72
N LEU A 141 -6.80 -24.66 4.79
CA LEU A 141 -7.19 -24.61 3.39
C LEU A 141 -6.96 -25.95 2.67
N ALA A 142 -7.86 -26.28 1.76
CA ALA A 142 -7.72 -27.44 0.87
C ALA A 142 -6.72 -27.16 -0.27
N GLY A 143 -6.16 -28.22 -0.86
CA GLY A 143 -5.29 -28.15 -2.03
C GLY A 143 -3.79 -28.20 -1.73
N THR A 144 -3.00 -28.13 -2.80
CA THR A 144 -1.53 -28.10 -2.75
C THR A 144 -1.03 -26.83 -2.05
N PRO A 145 0.20 -26.80 -1.51
CA PRO A 145 0.76 -25.58 -0.90
C PRO A 145 0.62 -24.33 -1.78
N GLY A 146 0.90 -24.44 -3.08
CA GLY A 146 0.79 -23.30 -4.01
C GLY A 146 -0.66 -22.87 -4.31
N GLU A 147 -1.65 -23.78 -4.24
CA GLU A 147 -3.07 -23.41 -4.33
C GLU A 147 -3.53 -22.67 -3.09
N ARG A 148 -3.06 -23.10 -1.91
CA ARG A 148 -3.37 -22.45 -0.64
C ARG A 148 -2.76 -21.05 -0.57
N ASP A 149 -1.51 -20.88 -1.00
CA ASP A 149 -0.87 -19.57 -1.07
C ASP A 149 -1.55 -18.64 -2.08
N ARG A 150 -1.97 -19.15 -3.25
CA ARG A 150 -2.77 -18.38 -4.21
C ARG A 150 -4.12 -17.96 -3.64
N THR A 151 -4.79 -18.84 -2.90
CA THR A 151 -6.08 -18.54 -2.26
C THR A 151 -5.92 -17.44 -1.20
N LEU A 152 -4.88 -17.53 -0.37
CA LEU A 152 -4.58 -16.51 0.65
C LEU A 152 -4.19 -15.17 0.04
N ALA A 153 -3.33 -15.15 -0.98
CA ALA A 153 -2.91 -13.93 -1.66
C ALA A 153 -4.10 -13.23 -2.35
N ALA A 154 -4.96 -14.01 -3.02
CA ALA A 154 -6.14 -13.45 -3.67
C ALA A 154 -7.13 -12.90 -2.63
N LEU A 155 -7.37 -13.62 -1.53
CA LEU A 155 -8.22 -13.14 -0.43
C LEU A 155 -7.64 -11.87 0.24
N SER A 156 -6.33 -11.82 0.48
CA SER A 156 -5.70 -10.65 1.10
C SER A 156 -5.77 -9.42 0.20
N GLY A 157 -5.66 -9.61 -1.12
CA GLY A 157 -5.88 -8.54 -2.11
C GLY A 157 -7.29 -7.95 -2.02
N ASP A 158 -8.33 -8.79 -2.02
CA ASP A 158 -9.73 -8.32 -1.98
C ASP A 158 -10.08 -7.65 -0.64
N VAL A 159 -9.58 -8.19 0.48
CA VAL A 159 -9.75 -7.57 1.79
C VAL A 159 -9.04 -6.21 1.80
N ALA A 160 -7.81 -6.11 1.30
CA ALA A 160 -7.08 -4.85 1.23
C ALA A 160 -7.76 -3.81 0.32
N ALA A 161 -8.39 -4.24 -0.78
CA ALA A 161 -9.24 -3.37 -1.60
C ALA A 161 -10.44 -2.84 -0.80
N SER A 162 -11.11 -3.72 -0.04
CA SER A 162 -12.23 -3.35 0.85
C SER A 162 -11.81 -2.34 1.93
N LEU A 163 -10.60 -2.49 2.49
CA LEU A 163 -10.03 -1.57 3.47
C LEU A 163 -9.63 -0.22 2.85
N THR A 164 -9.21 -0.21 1.59
CA THR A 164 -8.93 1.05 0.86
C THR A 164 -10.24 1.83 0.66
N ALA A 165 -11.32 1.14 0.26
CA ALA A 165 -12.65 1.74 0.15
C ALA A 165 -13.18 2.24 1.51
N TRP A 166 -12.94 1.48 2.58
CA TRP A 166 -13.26 1.87 3.95
C TRP A 166 -12.55 3.16 4.36
N ALA A 167 -11.23 3.25 4.14
CA ALA A 167 -10.43 4.41 4.53
C ALA A 167 -10.96 5.70 3.88
N GLY A 168 -11.22 5.66 2.56
CA GLY A 168 -11.81 6.80 1.84
C GLY A 168 -13.25 7.11 2.28
N CYS A 169 -14.01 6.10 2.71
CA CYS A 169 -15.33 6.32 3.29
C CYS A 169 -15.26 7.01 4.66
N ALA A 170 -14.32 6.59 5.52
CA ALA A 170 -14.23 7.02 6.91
C ALA A 170 -13.52 8.38 7.12
N GLU A 171 -12.84 8.88 6.09
CA GLU A 171 -12.13 10.16 6.11
C GLU A 171 -13.12 11.34 6.29
N GLY A 172 -12.81 12.22 7.24
CA GLY A 172 -13.63 13.41 7.53
C GLY A 172 -15.04 13.14 8.09
N ARG A 173 -15.41 11.88 8.36
CA ARG A 173 -16.73 11.51 8.85
C ARG A 173 -16.86 11.51 10.37
N GLY A 174 -18.07 11.82 10.85
CA GLY A 174 -18.45 11.69 12.25
C GLY A 174 -18.58 10.21 12.68
N VAL A 175 -18.80 10.00 13.97
CA VAL A 175 -18.84 8.65 14.58
C VAL A 175 -19.94 7.77 13.96
N VAL A 176 -21.12 8.34 13.72
CA VAL A 176 -22.27 7.60 13.18
C VAL A 176 -22.04 7.20 11.73
N GLU A 177 -21.53 8.11 10.89
CA GLU A 177 -21.27 7.79 9.49
C GLU A 177 -20.06 6.85 9.34
N ARG A 178 -19.07 6.92 10.24
CA ARG A 178 -17.97 5.96 10.29
C ARG A 178 -18.47 4.55 10.60
N MET A 179 -19.40 4.39 11.54
CA MET A 179 -20.03 3.09 11.80
C MET A 179 -20.72 2.51 10.54
N ALA A 180 -21.34 3.36 9.71
CA ALA A 180 -21.91 2.92 8.44
C ALA A 180 -20.86 2.53 7.39
N CYS A 181 -19.66 3.11 7.43
CA CYS A 181 -18.52 2.62 6.66
C CYS A 181 -18.07 1.25 7.19
N ASP A 182 -17.96 1.10 8.52
CA ASP A 182 -17.50 -0.13 9.15
C ASP A 182 -18.41 -1.32 8.81
N LEU A 183 -19.73 -1.14 8.92
CA LEU A 183 -20.71 -2.18 8.61
C LEU A 183 -20.67 -2.61 7.14
N ARG A 184 -20.51 -1.66 6.21
CA ARG A 184 -20.40 -1.97 4.77
C ARG A 184 -19.12 -2.73 4.44
N THR A 185 -18.01 -2.35 5.06
CA THR A 185 -16.74 -3.06 4.90
C THR A 185 -16.80 -4.44 5.53
N ALA A 186 -17.42 -4.59 6.70
CA ALA A 186 -17.64 -5.90 7.33
C ALA A 186 -18.48 -6.83 6.46
N ASP A 187 -19.56 -6.31 5.85
CA ASP A 187 -20.42 -7.08 4.93
C ASP A 187 -19.63 -7.52 3.68
N ALA A 188 -18.90 -6.61 3.04
CA ALA A 188 -18.07 -6.93 1.87
C ALA A 188 -17.01 -8.00 2.20
N ILE A 189 -16.29 -7.85 3.32
CA ILE A 189 -15.32 -8.85 3.77
C ILE A 189 -16.03 -10.19 4.08
N GLY A 190 -17.18 -10.15 4.77
CA GLY A 190 -17.96 -11.35 5.08
C GLY A 190 -18.38 -12.14 3.84
N GLN A 191 -18.81 -11.46 2.78
CA GLN A 191 -19.15 -12.07 1.48
C GLN A 191 -17.91 -12.70 0.83
N LEU A 192 -16.78 -11.99 0.79
CA LEU A 192 -15.51 -12.53 0.26
C LEU A 192 -15.07 -13.80 1.00
N LEU A 193 -15.18 -13.82 2.33
CA LEU A 193 -14.87 -15.01 3.12
C LEU A 193 -15.81 -16.17 2.81
N ALA A 194 -17.11 -15.89 2.64
CA ALA A 194 -18.11 -16.90 2.31
C ALA A 194 -17.87 -17.52 0.93
N GLU A 195 -17.43 -16.72 -0.04
CA GLU A 195 -17.15 -17.16 -1.41
C GLU A 195 -15.85 -17.96 -1.51
N ARG A 196 -14.79 -17.51 -0.83
CA ARG A 196 -13.43 -18.03 -1.05
C ARG A 196 -13.00 -19.13 -0.10
N LEU A 197 -13.60 -19.20 1.09
CA LEU A 197 -13.13 -20.10 2.14
C LEU A 197 -14.09 -21.27 2.37
N PRO A 198 -13.57 -22.48 2.65
CA PRO A 198 -14.37 -23.57 3.19
C PRO A 198 -14.99 -23.18 4.54
N GLN A 199 -16.18 -23.71 4.85
CA GLN A 199 -16.92 -23.39 6.07
C GLN A 199 -16.08 -23.53 7.36
N GLY A 200 -15.21 -24.54 7.44
CA GLY A 200 -14.36 -24.79 8.61
C GLY A 200 -13.27 -23.74 8.85
N VAL A 201 -12.92 -22.91 7.86
CA VAL A 201 -11.88 -21.87 7.98
C VAL A 201 -12.49 -20.47 8.10
N ARG A 202 -13.77 -20.31 7.75
CA ARG A 202 -14.46 -19.00 7.72
C ARG A 202 -14.50 -18.31 9.08
N SER A 203 -14.77 -19.05 10.16
CA SER A 203 -14.86 -18.46 11.51
C SER A 203 -13.52 -17.86 11.94
N ASP A 204 -12.43 -18.58 11.69
CA ASP A 204 -11.09 -18.18 12.09
C ASP A 204 -10.63 -16.99 11.24
N ALA A 205 -10.94 -17.00 9.94
CA ALA A 205 -10.69 -15.87 9.06
C ALA A 205 -11.51 -14.63 9.43
N ALA A 206 -12.79 -14.80 9.77
CA ALA A 206 -13.68 -13.73 10.19
C ALA A 206 -13.20 -13.09 11.50
N ALA A 207 -12.77 -13.90 12.48
CA ALA A 207 -12.20 -13.40 13.73
C ALA A 207 -10.96 -12.52 13.51
N VAL A 208 -10.17 -12.81 12.46
CA VAL A 208 -8.98 -12.06 12.10
C VAL A 208 -9.31 -10.81 11.29
N THR A 209 -10.24 -10.90 10.33
CA THR A 209 -10.46 -9.87 9.28
C THR A 209 -11.63 -8.95 9.56
N LEU A 210 -12.55 -9.27 10.46
CA LEU A 210 -13.68 -8.42 10.82
C LEU A 210 -13.46 -7.60 12.09
N GLU A 211 -12.21 -7.50 12.57
CA GLU A 211 -11.86 -6.68 13.72
C GLU A 211 -11.50 -5.25 13.29
N PRO A 212 -12.36 -4.23 13.54
CA PRO A 212 -12.14 -2.89 13.00
C PRO A 212 -10.87 -2.20 13.50
N VAL A 213 -10.40 -2.57 14.69
CA VAL A 213 -9.14 -2.05 15.26
C VAL A 213 -7.97 -2.40 14.33
N ARG A 214 -7.96 -3.61 13.76
CA ARG A 214 -6.90 -4.06 12.86
C ARG A 214 -6.95 -3.37 11.50
N TRP A 215 -8.13 -2.94 11.06
CA TRP A 215 -8.28 -2.20 9.80
C TRP A 215 -7.50 -0.89 9.83
N ALA A 216 -7.60 -0.14 10.93
CA ALA A 216 -6.84 1.08 11.11
C ALA A 216 -5.33 0.82 11.12
N GLU A 217 -4.88 -0.25 11.78
CA GLU A 217 -3.46 -0.65 11.78
C GLU A 217 -2.96 -1.03 10.39
N TRP A 218 -3.73 -1.81 9.63
CA TRP A 218 -3.39 -2.22 8.28
C TRP A 218 -3.38 -1.05 7.29
N VAL A 219 -4.33 -0.12 7.41
CA VAL A 219 -4.36 1.11 6.60
C VAL A 219 -3.19 2.03 6.95
N ALA A 220 -2.82 2.15 8.23
CA ALA A 220 -1.65 2.92 8.64
C ALA A 220 -0.34 2.30 8.10
N ALA A 221 -0.19 0.97 8.19
CA ALA A 221 0.95 0.27 7.60
C ALA A 221 1.00 0.46 6.07
N ALA A 222 -0.15 0.48 5.41
CA ALA A 222 -0.28 0.77 3.99
C ALA A 222 0.16 2.20 3.62
N GLU A 223 -0.13 3.20 4.44
CA GLU A 223 0.35 4.58 4.24
C GLU A 223 1.87 4.67 4.40
N VAL A 224 2.43 3.98 5.40
CA VAL A 224 3.90 3.87 5.56
C VAL A 224 4.53 3.22 4.33
N ALA A 225 3.91 2.18 3.77
CA ALA A 225 4.39 1.55 2.55
C ALA A 225 4.32 2.48 1.33
N ARG A 226 3.22 3.22 1.16
CA ARG A 226 3.08 4.21 0.07
C ARG A 226 4.09 5.35 0.18
N THR A 227 4.30 5.88 1.38
CA THR A 227 5.28 6.94 1.62
C THR A 227 6.72 6.44 1.40
N THR A 228 7.03 5.21 1.80
CA THR A 228 8.35 4.59 1.60
C THR A 228 8.65 4.32 0.13
N ALA A 229 7.68 3.80 -0.63
CA ALA A 229 7.83 3.52 -2.06
C ALA A 229 7.73 4.78 -2.93
N GLY A 230 7.45 5.95 -2.34
CA GLY A 230 7.18 7.19 -3.06
C GLY A 230 5.75 7.23 -3.63
N THR A 231 5.19 8.43 -3.75
CA THR A 231 3.84 8.64 -4.30
C THR A 231 3.79 8.61 -5.83
N GLY A 232 4.94 8.41 -6.50
CA GLY A 232 5.09 8.53 -7.94
C GLY A 232 5.48 7.22 -8.60
N THR A 233 5.08 7.06 -9.86
CA THR A 233 5.67 6.06 -10.75
C THR A 233 7.04 6.55 -11.17
N THR A 234 8.13 5.90 -10.74
CA THR A 234 9.43 6.17 -11.33
C THR A 234 9.63 5.32 -12.57
N ARG A 235 10.01 5.97 -13.67
CA ARG A 235 10.19 5.35 -14.99
C ARG A 235 11.65 5.36 -15.37
N LEU A 236 12.15 4.18 -15.70
CA LEU A 236 13.44 4.00 -16.36
C LEU A 236 13.17 3.81 -17.84
N VAL A 237 13.34 4.88 -18.62
CA VAL A 237 13.15 4.88 -20.08
C VAL A 237 14.51 4.71 -20.74
N GLN A 238 14.61 3.71 -21.61
CA GLN A 238 15.79 3.49 -22.41
C GLN A 238 15.45 3.67 -23.89
N GLN A 239 16.21 4.53 -24.55
CA GLN A 239 16.08 4.74 -25.99
C GLN A 239 16.71 3.57 -26.74
N ALA A 240 16.12 3.24 -27.89
CA ALA A 240 16.76 2.35 -28.84
C ALA A 240 18.17 2.90 -29.15
N PRO A 241 19.18 2.02 -29.33
CA PRO A 241 20.48 2.47 -29.82
C PRO A 241 20.27 3.29 -31.09
N PRO A 242 20.97 4.43 -31.26
CA PRO A 242 20.92 5.14 -32.51
C PRO A 242 21.23 4.14 -33.64
N PRO A 243 20.49 4.18 -34.75
CA PRO A 243 20.77 3.29 -35.86
C PRO A 243 22.25 3.44 -36.23
N PRO A 244 22.95 2.34 -36.57
CA PRO A 244 24.34 2.43 -36.99
C PRO A 244 24.45 3.50 -38.07
N PRO A 245 25.45 4.40 -38.00
CA PRO A 245 25.59 5.45 -38.98
C PRO A 245 25.52 4.82 -40.37
N ALA A 246 24.69 5.41 -41.24
CA ALA A 246 24.55 4.94 -42.60
C ALA A 246 25.97 4.76 -43.18
N PRO A 247 26.25 3.65 -43.90
CA PRO A 247 27.58 3.40 -44.43
C PRO A 247 28.03 4.64 -45.18
N GLU A 248 29.23 5.13 -44.83
CA GLU A 248 29.79 6.33 -45.44
C GLU A 248 29.70 6.17 -46.97
N PRO A 249 29.12 7.15 -47.69
CA PRO A 249 28.96 7.05 -49.12
C PRO A 249 30.31 6.67 -49.74
N ALA A 250 30.32 5.60 -50.56
CA ALA A 250 31.52 5.20 -51.28
C ALA A 250 32.15 6.44 -51.94
N PRO A 251 33.48 6.61 -51.83
CA PRO A 251 34.15 7.85 -52.23
C PRO A 251 33.73 8.25 -53.63
N VAL A 252 32.97 9.34 -53.73
CA VAL A 252 32.63 9.94 -55.02
C VAL A 252 33.92 10.50 -55.58
N VAL A 253 34.28 10.03 -56.79
CA VAL A 253 35.43 10.55 -57.54
C VAL A 253 35.35 12.07 -57.57
N PRO A 254 36.39 12.80 -57.12
CA PRO A 254 36.28 14.23 -56.89
C PRO A 254 35.96 14.98 -58.18
N ALA A 255 34.86 15.74 -58.15
CA ALA A 255 34.62 16.82 -59.09
C ALA A 255 35.63 17.96 -58.83
N PRO A 256 36.00 18.74 -59.87
CA PRO A 256 37.08 19.73 -59.78
C PRO A 256 36.84 20.78 -58.68
N SER A 257 37.95 21.12 -58.02
CA SER A 257 38.09 21.99 -56.85
C SER A 257 37.33 23.33 -57.01
N PRO A 258 36.35 23.63 -56.13
CA PRO A 258 35.82 24.97 -55.98
C PRO A 258 36.81 25.88 -55.22
N GLU A 259 36.84 27.14 -55.64
CA GLU A 259 37.70 28.22 -55.13
C GLU A 259 37.62 28.45 -53.61
N PRO A 260 38.72 28.91 -52.99
CA PRO A 260 38.85 29.05 -51.55
C PRO A 260 37.88 30.09 -50.97
N ARG A 261 37.11 29.65 -49.97
CA ARG A 261 36.15 30.47 -49.22
C ARG A 261 36.90 31.35 -48.19
N PRO A 262 36.48 32.62 -47.96
CA PRO A 262 37.18 33.55 -47.06
C PRO A 262 37.25 33.08 -45.61
N ALA A 263 38.36 33.42 -44.95
CA ALA A 263 38.69 33.05 -43.58
C ALA A 263 37.66 33.56 -42.55
N PRO A 264 37.26 32.74 -41.55
CA PRO A 264 36.35 33.15 -40.50
C PRO A 264 36.96 34.17 -39.54
N ARG A 265 36.12 35.12 -39.12
CA ARG A 265 36.45 36.25 -38.24
C ARG A 265 36.70 35.77 -36.79
N PRO A 266 37.64 36.39 -36.04
CA PRO A 266 38.01 35.95 -34.70
C PRO A 266 36.84 35.98 -33.69
N ALA A 267 36.80 34.96 -32.82
CA ALA A 267 35.83 34.84 -31.73
C ALA A 267 36.08 35.88 -30.61
N PRO A 268 35.02 36.42 -29.99
CA PRO A 268 35.13 37.42 -28.93
C PRO A 268 35.72 36.84 -27.63
N ALA A 269 36.52 37.68 -26.95
CA ALA A 269 37.23 37.35 -25.72
C ALA A 269 36.29 37.08 -24.53
N PRO A 270 36.61 36.10 -23.66
CA PRO A 270 35.78 35.74 -22.52
C PRO A 270 35.71 36.85 -21.46
N ALA A 271 34.50 37.03 -20.90
CA ALA A 271 34.18 38.03 -19.89
C ALA A 271 34.84 37.73 -18.52
N PRO A 272 35.19 38.77 -17.73
CA PRO A 272 35.89 38.61 -16.48
C PRO A 272 35.06 37.91 -15.39
N PRO A 273 35.72 37.16 -14.48
CA PRO A 273 35.06 36.43 -13.41
C PRO A 273 34.40 37.38 -12.38
N GLN A 274 33.17 37.07 -11.98
CA GLN A 274 32.43 37.82 -10.97
C GLN A 274 33.01 37.59 -9.57
N ALA A 275 33.09 38.68 -8.80
CA ALA A 275 33.61 38.69 -7.44
C ALA A 275 32.71 37.90 -6.48
N PRO A 276 33.29 37.17 -5.50
CA PRO A 276 32.52 36.37 -4.55
C PRO A 276 31.63 37.22 -3.64
N ALA A 277 30.40 36.75 -3.45
CA ALA A 277 29.40 37.38 -2.60
C ALA A 277 29.81 37.37 -1.11
N PRO A 278 29.45 38.41 -0.33
CA PRO A 278 29.82 38.53 1.06
C PRO A 278 29.17 37.43 1.94
N ALA A 279 29.94 36.96 2.92
CA ALA A 279 29.54 35.93 3.86
C ALA A 279 28.33 36.38 4.71
N PRO A 280 27.32 35.51 4.93
CA PRO A 280 26.14 35.84 5.71
C PRO A 280 26.49 36.09 7.18
N ALA A 281 25.84 37.10 7.76
CA ALA A 281 26.01 37.52 9.15
C ALA A 281 25.54 36.42 10.14
N PRO A 282 26.18 36.32 11.32
CA PRO A 282 25.85 35.31 12.31
C PRO A 282 24.41 35.47 12.84
N ALA A 283 23.71 34.34 12.95
CA ALA A 283 22.35 34.26 13.43
C ALA A 283 22.25 34.68 14.91
N PRO A 284 21.18 35.40 15.30
CA PRO A 284 20.98 35.86 16.67
C PRO A 284 20.78 34.67 17.64
N PRO A 285 21.18 34.84 18.92
CA PRO A 285 21.00 33.82 19.93
C PRO A 285 19.51 33.54 20.20
N PRO A 286 19.12 32.28 20.43
CA PRO A 286 17.73 31.91 20.64
C PRO A 286 17.16 32.57 21.90
N ALA A 287 16.00 33.21 21.74
CA ALA A 287 15.25 33.82 22.82
C ALA A 287 14.78 32.74 23.82
N VAL A 288 14.90 33.05 25.11
CA VAL A 288 14.47 32.18 26.21
C VAL A 288 12.94 32.08 26.17
N VAL A 289 12.42 30.89 25.83
CA VAL A 289 10.99 30.60 25.83
C VAL A 289 10.50 30.52 27.28
N PRO A 290 9.48 31.30 27.68
CA PRO A 290 8.91 31.23 29.02
C PRO A 290 8.31 29.84 29.29
N ALA A 291 8.45 29.37 30.53
CA ALA A 291 7.94 28.07 30.96
C ALA A 291 6.42 27.98 30.70
N PRO A 292 5.92 26.91 30.06
CA PRO A 292 4.50 26.76 29.75
C PRO A 292 3.68 26.71 31.05
N PRO A 293 2.46 27.27 31.05
CA PRO A 293 1.55 27.19 32.18
C PRO A 293 1.23 25.72 32.52
N PRO A 294 0.90 25.42 33.78
CA PRO A 294 0.55 24.07 34.21
C PRO A 294 -0.63 23.55 33.38
N LEU A 295 -0.49 22.33 32.87
CA LEU A 295 -1.50 21.68 32.06
C LEU A 295 -2.80 21.52 32.86
N PRO A 296 -3.97 21.78 32.26
CA PRO A 296 -5.26 21.54 32.91
C PRO A 296 -5.37 20.06 33.29
N VAL A 297 -5.93 19.82 34.48
CA VAL A 297 -6.21 18.47 34.99
C VAL A 297 -7.11 17.76 33.96
N PRO A 298 -6.73 16.58 33.46
CA PRO A 298 -7.53 15.87 32.47
C PRO A 298 -8.92 15.56 33.05
N ALA A 299 -9.96 15.92 32.29
CA ALA A 299 -11.32 15.54 32.59
C ALA A 299 -11.41 14.00 32.71
N PRO A 300 -12.31 13.47 33.56
CA PRO A 300 -12.50 12.04 33.67
C PRO A 300 -12.80 11.45 32.29
N VAL A 301 -11.95 10.52 31.84
CA VAL A 301 -12.12 9.82 30.57
C VAL A 301 -13.33 8.90 30.71
N VAL A 302 -14.42 9.26 30.04
CA VAL A 302 -15.57 8.37 29.88
C VAL A 302 -15.15 7.29 28.89
N ASP A 303 -15.24 6.02 29.29
CA ASP A 303 -14.96 4.88 28.41
C ASP A 303 -16.09 4.76 27.37
N PRO A 304 -15.84 5.08 26.09
CA PRO A 304 -16.87 5.03 25.05
C PRO A 304 -17.46 3.63 24.88
N ARG A 305 -16.69 2.59 25.22
CA ARG A 305 -17.14 1.20 25.15
C ARG A 305 -18.19 0.90 26.21
N ALA A 306 -18.04 1.46 27.41
CA ALA A 306 -19.00 1.29 28.49
C ALA A 306 -20.34 1.98 28.16
N GLU A 307 -20.30 3.16 27.53
CA GLU A 307 -21.52 3.83 27.07
C GLU A 307 -22.21 3.04 25.95
N PHE A 308 -21.46 2.55 24.97
CA PHE A 308 -22.02 1.73 23.90
C PHE A 308 -22.62 0.42 24.42
N GLN A 309 -21.97 -0.25 25.37
CA GLN A 309 -22.53 -1.45 26.01
C GLN A 309 -23.81 -1.15 26.79
N ARG A 310 -23.86 -0.03 27.52
CA ARG A 310 -25.09 0.41 28.20
C ARG A 310 -26.21 0.69 27.20
N TRP A 311 -25.90 1.36 26.09
CA TRP A 311 -26.86 1.62 25.02
C TRP A 311 -27.38 0.33 24.38
N LEU A 312 -26.52 -0.66 24.10
CA LEU A 312 -26.93 -1.96 23.59
C LEU A 312 -27.84 -2.74 24.57
N GLN A 313 -27.53 -2.68 25.87
CA GLN A 313 -28.37 -3.28 26.90
C GLN A 313 -29.75 -2.62 26.97
N GLU A 314 -29.79 -1.29 26.89
CA GLU A 314 -31.05 -0.53 26.84
C GLU A 314 -31.87 -0.88 25.59
N LEU A 315 -31.24 -0.96 24.42
CA LEU A 315 -31.90 -1.35 23.17
C LEU A 315 -32.50 -2.76 23.26
N THR A 316 -31.74 -3.72 23.81
CA THR A 316 -32.20 -5.10 23.99
C THR A 316 -33.41 -5.16 24.93
N ALA A 317 -33.35 -4.45 26.06
CA ALA A 317 -34.47 -4.37 27.01
C ALA A 317 -35.72 -3.74 26.37
N ARG A 318 -35.56 -2.72 25.51
CA ARG A 318 -36.69 -2.13 24.76
C ARG A 318 -37.34 -3.13 23.80
N ILE A 319 -36.55 -3.91 23.06
CA ILE A 319 -37.06 -4.93 22.14
C ILE A 319 -37.80 -6.04 22.90
N GLU A 320 -37.30 -6.46 24.05
CA GLU A 320 -37.97 -7.46 24.90
C GLU A 320 -39.30 -6.94 25.44
N LEU A 321 -39.34 -5.69 25.93
CA LEU A 321 -40.57 -5.06 26.39
C LEU A 321 -41.62 -4.91 25.27
N GLU A 322 -41.20 -4.55 24.05
CA GLU A 322 -42.09 -4.48 22.90
C GLU A 322 -42.66 -5.86 22.51
N ARG A 323 -41.83 -6.92 22.59
CA ARG A 323 -42.30 -8.29 22.38
C ARG A 323 -43.29 -8.75 23.45
N GLU A 324 -43.09 -8.36 24.71
CA GLU A 324 -44.03 -8.67 25.79
C GLU A 324 -45.37 -7.95 25.58
N ARG A 325 -45.34 -6.66 25.23
CA ARG A 325 -46.55 -5.90 24.89
C ARG A 325 -47.31 -6.50 23.71
N ALA A 326 -46.62 -6.94 22.68
CA ALA A 326 -47.25 -7.61 21.54
C ALA A 326 -47.95 -8.91 21.96
N ARG A 327 -47.32 -9.71 22.84
CA ARG A 327 -47.94 -10.94 23.39
C ARG A 327 -49.14 -10.66 24.28
N GLU A 328 -49.12 -9.60 25.08
CA GLU A 328 -50.24 -9.19 25.92
C GLU A 328 -51.42 -8.71 25.05
N GLN A 329 -51.14 -7.91 24.02
CA GLN A 329 -52.14 -7.44 23.07
C GLN A 329 -52.81 -8.60 22.30
N ASP A 330 -52.05 -9.63 21.93
CA ASP A 330 -52.61 -10.85 21.31
C ASP A 330 -53.51 -11.63 22.29
N ARG A 331 -53.12 -11.74 23.57
CA ARG A 331 -53.95 -12.40 24.60
C ARG A 331 -55.26 -11.67 24.85
N ASP A 332 -55.24 -10.35 24.88
CA ASP A 332 -56.45 -9.53 25.06
C ASP A 332 -57.38 -9.68 23.86
N ARG A 333 -56.82 -9.70 22.64
CA ARG A 333 -57.58 -9.91 21.41
C ARG A 333 -58.26 -11.27 21.36
N ASP A 334 -57.61 -12.32 21.89
CA ASP A 334 -58.22 -13.65 21.96
C ASP A 334 -59.30 -13.74 23.06
N GLN A 335 -59.11 -13.08 24.20
CA GLN A 335 -60.15 -12.97 25.24
C GLN A 335 -61.40 -12.25 24.74
N ASP A 336 -61.24 -11.18 23.95
CA ASP A 336 -62.37 -10.45 23.36
C ASP A 336 -63.14 -11.31 22.34
N LYS A 337 -62.43 -12.09 21.50
CA LYS A 337 -63.08 -13.04 20.57
C LYS A 337 -63.89 -14.11 21.30
N ASP A 338 -63.40 -14.60 22.45
CA ASP A 338 -64.10 -15.59 23.25
C ASP A 338 -65.36 -15.02 23.92
N ARG A 339 -65.31 -13.76 24.38
CA ARG A 339 -66.48 -13.03 24.90
C ARG A 339 -67.55 -12.85 23.83
N ASP A 340 -67.17 -12.42 22.63
CA ASP A 340 -68.10 -12.25 21.51
C ASP A 340 -68.74 -13.58 21.07
N ARG A 341 -68.01 -14.69 21.16
CA ARG A 341 -68.52 -16.02 20.80
C ARG A 341 -69.47 -16.59 21.86
N GLY A 342 -69.24 -16.29 23.15
CA GLY A 342 -70.06 -16.75 24.27
C GLY A 342 -71.44 -16.08 24.37
N GLY A 343 -71.57 -14.82 23.93
CA GLY A 343 -72.82 -14.07 24.00
C GLY A 343 -73.90 -14.46 22.98
N ARG A 344 -73.58 -15.28 21.97
CA ARG A 344 -74.48 -15.57 20.83
C ARG A 344 -75.40 -16.79 21.01
N TRP A 345 -75.28 -17.54 22.11
CA TRP A 345 -76.03 -18.79 22.33
C TRP A 345 -77.11 -18.70 23.43
N GLY A 346 -77.48 -17.48 23.84
CA GLY A 346 -78.29 -17.22 25.03
C GLY A 346 -79.74 -16.77 24.82
N ASP A 347 -80.27 -16.75 23.59
CA ASP A 347 -81.66 -16.37 23.28
C ASP A 347 -82.39 -17.44 22.44
#